data_AF-A0A1J9RQC0-F1
#
_entry.id   AF-A0A1J9RQC0-F1
#
_cell.length_a   1.000
_cell.length_b   1.000
_cell.length_c   1.000
_cell.angle_alpha   90.00
_cell.angle_beta   90.00
_cell.angle_gamma   90.00
#
_symmetry.space_group_name_H-M   'P 1'
#
loop_
_entity.id
_entity.type
_entity.pdbx_description
1 polymer ?
#
loop_
_entity_poly.entity_id
_entity_poly.type
_entity_poly.pdbx_seq_one_letter_code
_entity_poly.pdbx_strand_id
1 'polypeptide(L)'
;MGGGDGYRTVAYFVNWAIYGRQHNPQDLPAEKLTHVLYAFANVRPDTGEVYMTDSWSDIEKHYPSDSWNDIGTNVYGCIKQLYLLKKRNRNLKILLSIGGWTYSSNFAAPASTPAGRQRFAQSAVQLLKDLGLDGLDVDWEYPQDDAQARDLNLLLQETRRELDAYAGQLRRSGANPNARFLLSIAAPAGPQNYAKLHLGAMAQHLDFINLMAYDFAGSWDSCAGHQANLYACNHNPNCTPFNAEQAISYYCQNGVPHDKMVVGMPLYGRAFQNTDGPGKPYSGVGEGSWENGVWDFKDLPRPGAHEHYDRDAAATYCYDPSTRTMVSYDTVQMAVQKTEYIRDKGLGGAMWWESSADKKGEESIIGNVSDALRQQPNRHHHHNSHESSSSATDHGFFSLKKVAKNMCGYDGGKAEFVENNLAYPDSKFENLRKGMPVLRRSPTFRLIKIGYESDTMGDVGELSESTARQLEQLSTTQLLTERILAIGRSLVGSNRCLDVVTYRLPNHEQPNDYMAELIEHSGPREAITILRARYDRRTSALWLLLDRAERELNVTMSEARHENGVQVINTCRLGRKAY
;
A
#
# COMPACT_ATOMS: atom_id res chain seq x y z
N MET A 1 7.10 -21.84 -11.65
CA MET A 1 7.79 -20.75 -10.92
C MET A 1 7.22 -19.43 -11.39
N GLY A 2 7.22 -18.40 -10.55
CA GLY A 2 6.74 -17.07 -10.93
C GLY A 2 6.37 -16.26 -9.70
N GLY A 3 7.36 -15.58 -9.11
CA GLY A 3 7.16 -14.24 -8.55
C GLY A 3 7.40 -13.24 -9.68
N GLY A 4 6.78 -12.07 -9.62
CA GLY A 4 7.12 -10.98 -10.54
C GLY A 4 8.44 -10.34 -10.13
N ASP A 5 9.17 -9.76 -11.08
CA ASP A 5 10.42 -9.02 -10.80
C ASP A 5 10.12 -7.79 -9.92
N GLY A 6 10.29 -7.93 -8.60
CA GLY A 6 10.17 -6.81 -7.66
C GLY A 6 9.87 -7.17 -6.20
N TYR A 7 10.00 -6.19 -5.32
CA TYR A 7 9.71 -6.29 -3.89
C TYR A 7 8.21 -6.22 -3.60
N ARG A 8 7.80 -7.02 -2.62
CA ARG A 8 6.48 -6.97 -2.00
C ARG A 8 6.48 -5.97 -0.85
N THR A 9 5.39 -5.24 -0.74
CA THR A 9 5.02 -4.42 0.42
C THR A 9 3.66 -4.90 0.91
N VAL A 10 3.63 -5.46 2.12
CA VAL A 10 2.53 -6.25 2.66
C VAL A 10 2.09 -5.65 3.99
N ALA A 11 0.79 -5.44 4.23
CA ALA A 11 0.32 -5.01 5.54
C ALA A 11 -0.84 -5.88 6.03
N TYR A 12 -0.81 -6.26 7.31
CA TYR A 12 -1.99 -6.80 7.98
C TYR A 12 -2.99 -5.68 8.25
N PHE A 13 -4.24 -5.87 7.80
CA PHE A 13 -5.39 -5.09 8.24
C PHE A 13 -6.25 -6.00 9.11
N VAL A 14 -6.38 -5.66 10.38
CA VAL A 14 -7.14 -6.45 11.35
C VAL A 14 -8.59 -6.00 11.39
N ASN A 15 -9.56 -6.92 11.33
CA ASN A 15 -10.98 -6.57 11.20
C ASN A 15 -11.52 -5.83 12.44
N TRP A 16 -10.92 -5.98 13.62
CA TRP A 16 -11.25 -5.19 14.81
C TRP A 16 -10.69 -3.75 14.80
N ALA A 17 -9.86 -3.37 13.82
CA ALA A 17 -9.30 -2.02 13.70
C ALA A 17 -10.38 -0.94 13.53
N ILE A 18 -11.57 -1.32 13.04
CA ILE A 18 -12.67 -0.38 12.77
C ILE A 18 -13.35 0.17 14.03
N TYR A 19 -13.06 -0.42 15.20
CA TYR A 19 -13.70 -0.11 16.49
C TYR A 19 -12.89 0.97 17.24
N GLY A 20 -12.26 0.63 18.36
CA GLY A 20 -11.51 1.58 19.19
C GLY A 20 -10.40 2.29 18.42
N ARG A 21 -9.67 1.56 17.56
CA ARG A 21 -8.61 2.07 16.68
C ARG A 21 -9.12 3.03 15.59
N GLN A 22 -10.42 3.04 15.29
CA GLN A 22 -11.09 3.84 14.27
C GLN A 22 -10.44 3.81 12.87
N HIS A 23 -9.70 2.73 12.55
CA HIS A 23 -8.96 2.57 11.30
C HIS A 23 -9.75 1.65 10.36
N ASN A 24 -10.06 2.16 9.17
CA ASN A 24 -10.93 1.52 8.19
C ASN A 24 -10.11 1.24 6.92
N PRO A 25 -10.53 0.35 6.01
CA PRO A 25 -9.72 0.05 4.84
C PRO A 25 -9.39 1.28 3.98
N GLN A 26 -10.26 2.29 3.95
CA GLN A 26 -10.03 3.55 3.22
C GLN A 26 -8.80 4.32 3.73
N ASP A 27 -8.37 4.09 4.97
CA ASP A 27 -7.19 4.71 5.59
C ASP A 27 -5.87 4.02 5.16
N LEU A 28 -5.93 2.85 4.49
CA LEU A 28 -4.75 2.14 4.02
C LEU A 28 -3.99 2.93 2.94
N PRO A 29 -2.65 3.00 2.99
CA PRO A 29 -1.82 3.64 1.96
C PRO A 29 -1.69 2.73 0.72
N ALA A 30 -2.80 2.44 0.06
CA ALA A 30 -2.91 1.42 -0.97
C ALA A 30 -1.94 1.57 -2.16
N GLU A 31 -1.47 2.79 -2.46
CA GLU A 31 -0.48 3.02 -3.54
C GLU A 31 0.96 2.65 -3.12
N LYS A 32 1.22 2.56 -1.80
CA LYS A 32 2.47 2.09 -1.19
C LYS A 32 2.47 0.57 -0.95
N LEU A 33 1.30 -0.07 -0.99
CA LEU A 33 1.14 -1.51 -0.76
C LEU A 33 0.99 -2.29 -2.08
N THR A 34 1.43 -3.55 -2.04
CA THR A 34 1.19 -4.57 -3.09
C THR A 34 0.23 -5.65 -2.60
N HIS A 35 0.18 -5.88 -1.28
CA HIS A 35 -0.64 -6.89 -0.64
C HIS A 35 -1.24 -6.34 0.67
N VAL A 36 -2.49 -6.70 0.97
CA VAL A 36 -3.10 -6.56 2.28
C VAL A 36 -3.55 -7.93 2.74
N LEU A 37 -3.26 -8.27 3.99
CA LEU A 37 -3.65 -9.52 4.63
C LEU A 37 -4.81 -9.19 5.59
N TYR A 38 -6.01 -9.61 5.24
CA TYR A 38 -7.22 -9.34 6.02
C TYR A 38 -7.32 -10.35 7.17
N ALA A 39 -7.09 -9.88 8.40
CA ALA A 39 -6.94 -10.70 9.59
C ALA A 39 -8.19 -10.59 10.49
N PHE A 40 -8.79 -11.67 11.02
CA PHE A 40 -8.51 -13.09 10.75
C PHE A 40 -9.82 -13.85 10.54
N ALA A 41 -9.81 -14.83 9.62
CA ALA A 41 -10.73 -15.95 9.66
C ALA A 41 -10.27 -16.99 10.68
N ASN A 42 -11.21 -17.77 11.22
CA ASN A 42 -10.96 -18.85 12.17
C ASN A 42 -11.27 -20.21 11.53
N VAL A 43 -10.77 -21.28 12.14
CA VAL A 43 -10.95 -22.68 11.73
C VAL A 43 -11.84 -23.39 12.75
N ARG A 44 -12.80 -24.18 12.29
CA ARG A 44 -13.57 -25.13 13.12
C ARG A 44 -12.67 -26.32 13.48
N PRO A 45 -12.33 -26.55 14.78
CA PRO A 45 -11.38 -27.60 15.16
C PRO A 45 -11.90 -29.03 14.98
N ASP A 46 -13.22 -29.21 14.82
CA ASP A 46 -13.89 -30.48 14.61
C ASP A 46 -14.01 -30.89 13.13
N THR A 47 -14.09 -29.90 12.21
CA THR A 47 -14.35 -30.15 10.77
C THR A 47 -13.28 -29.60 9.83
N GLY A 48 -12.50 -28.60 10.25
CA GLY A 48 -11.59 -27.84 9.40
C GLY A 48 -12.24 -26.71 8.61
N GLU A 49 -13.54 -26.45 8.78
CA GLU A 49 -14.20 -25.33 8.09
C GLU A 49 -13.59 -23.97 8.49
N VAL A 50 -13.18 -23.20 7.49
CA VAL A 50 -12.73 -21.81 7.64
C VAL A 50 -13.94 -20.88 7.56
N TYR A 51 -14.03 -19.93 8.50
CA TYR A 51 -15.16 -19.00 8.61
C TYR A 51 -14.72 -17.59 9.06
N MET A 52 -15.48 -16.59 8.63
CA MET A 52 -15.31 -15.18 9.02
C MET A 52 -15.71 -14.96 10.48
N THR A 53 -15.04 -14.04 11.17
CA THR A 53 -15.10 -13.93 12.65
C THR A 53 -16.00 -12.81 13.15
N ASP A 54 -16.23 -11.76 12.36
CA ASP A 54 -17.02 -10.59 12.74
C ASP A 54 -17.86 -10.14 11.55
N SER A 55 -19.10 -10.63 11.44
CA SER A 55 -19.96 -10.29 10.29
C SER A 55 -20.26 -8.79 10.19
N TRP A 56 -20.28 -8.07 11.32
CA TRP A 56 -20.45 -6.62 11.31
C TRP A 56 -19.28 -5.91 10.63
N SER A 57 -18.06 -6.16 11.08
CA SER A 57 -16.87 -5.56 10.45
C SER A 57 -16.66 -6.07 9.03
N ASP A 58 -16.79 -7.38 8.82
CA ASP A 58 -16.42 -8.05 7.59
C ASP A 58 -17.38 -7.68 6.44
N ILE A 59 -18.70 -7.81 6.64
CA ILE A 59 -19.69 -7.80 5.54
C ILE A 59 -20.94 -6.95 5.74
N GLU A 60 -21.29 -6.48 6.94
CA GLU A 60 -22.55 -5.76 7.19
C GLU A 60 -22.41 -4.23 7.38
N LYS A 61 -21.30 -3.76 7.99
CA LYS A 61 -21.11 -2.32 8.28
C LYS A 61 -21.23 -1.48 7.01
N HIS A 62 -22.19 -0.57 6.99
CA HIS A 62 -22.37 0.39 5.91
C HIS A 62 -21.45 1.59 6.12
N TYR A 63 -20.61 1.86 5.12
CA TYR A 63 -19.82 3.08 5.00
C TYR A 63 -20.61 4.19 4.27
N PRO A 64 -20.16 5.46 4.24
CA PRO A 64 -20.97 6.58 3.74
C PRO A 64 -21.46 6.49 2.28
N SER A 65 -20.87 5.63 1.46
CA SER A 65 -21.26 5.37 0.06
C SER A 65 -22.18 4.15 -0.10
N ASP A 66 -22.55 3.48 1.00
CA ASP A 66 -23.30 2.23 0.99
C ASP A 66 -24.81 2.48 1.10
N SER A 67 -25.56 1.77 0.25
CA SER A 67 -27.00 1.96 0.06
C SER A 67 -27.78 0.92 0.85
N TRP A 68 -28.58 1.37 1.80
CA TRP A 68 -29.53 0.53 2.56
C TRP A 68 -30.66 -0.04 1.68
N ASN A 69 -30.73 0.31 0.39
CA ASN A 69 -31.80 -0.05 -0.53
C ASN A 69 -31.33 -0.96 -1.69
N ASP A 70 -30.08 -1.47 -1.67
CA ASP A 70 -29.61 -2.37 -2.74
C ASP A 70 -30.31 -3.73 -2.67
N ILE A 71 -31.00 -4.08 -3.75
CA ILE A 71 -31.78 -5.32 -3.87
C ILE A 71 -30.84 -6.53 -4.03
N GLY A 72 -31.22 -7.66 -3.44
CA GLY A 72 -30.51 -8.94 -3.53
C GLY A 72 -29.49 -9.16 -2.41
N THR A 73 -28.75 -10.27 -2.48
CA THR A 73 -27.72 -10.60 -1.49
C THR A 73 -26.46 -9.79 -1.79
N ASN A 74 -26.13 -8.82 -0.93
CA ASN A 74 -25.06 -7.85 -1.13
C ASN A 74 -24.04 -7.89 0.01
N VAL A 75 -22.76 -7.59 -0.29
CA VAL A 75 -21.70 -7.45 0.73
C VAL A 75 -21.30 -5.99 0.91
N TYR A 76 -21.14 -5.58 2.18
CA TYR A 76 -20.66 -4.28 2.63
C TYR A 76 -19.38 -4.48 3.46
N GLY A 77 -19.29 -3.84 4.63
CA GLY A 77 -18.20 -4.01 5.57
C GLY A 77 -16.84 -3.67 4.97
N CYS A 78 -15.78 -4.15 5.62
CA CYS A 78 -14.41 -3.99 5.15
C CYS A 78 -14.18 -4.69 3.81
N ILE A 79 -14.84 -5.82 3.54
CA ILE A 79 -14.70 -6.56 2.28
C ILE A 79 -15.07 -5.70 1.07
N LYS A 80 -16.18 -4.95 1.12
CA LYS A 80 -16.55 -4.03 0.03
C LYS A 80 -15.50 -2.94 -0.16
N GLN A 81 -14.97 -2.36 0.92
CA GLN A 81 -13.99 -1.28 0.85
C GLN A 81 -12.64 -1.77 0.30
N LEU A 82 -12.17 -2.95 0.72
CA LEU A 82 -10.96 -3.60 0.18
C LEU A 82 -11.12 -3.91 -1.32
N TYR A 83 -12.29 -4.38 -1.75
CA TYR A 83 -12.58 -4.58 -3.17
C TYR A 83 -12.59 -3.26 -3.97
N LEU A 84 -13.05 -2.15 -3.39
CA LEU A 84 -12.94 -0.83 -4.01
C LEU A 84 -11.48 -0.35 -4.13
N LEU A 85 -10.61 -0.66 -3.15
CA LEU A 85 -9.17 -0.40 -3.26
C LEU A 85 -8.52 -1.23 -4.37
N LYS A 86 -8.88 -2.53 -4.50
CA LYS A 86 -8.44 -3.37 -5.64
C LYS A 86 -8.79 -2.77 -6.99
N LYS A 87 -9.97 -2.14 -7.11
CA LYS A 87 -10.38 -1.42 -8.33
C LYS A 87 -9.59 -0.15 -8.57
N ARG A 88 -9.15 0.55 -7.52
CA ARG A 88 -8.34 1.78 -7.62
C ARG A 88 -6.88 1.46 -7.99
N ASN A 89 -6.24 0.57 -7.24
CA ASN A 89 -4.88 0.09 -7.51
C ASN A 89 -4.95 -1.36 -8.00
N ARG A 90 -4.78 -1.55 -9.31
CA ARG A 90 -4.79 -2.89 -9.95
C ARG A 90 -3.59 -3.77 -9.58
N ASN A 91 -2.58 -3.24 -8.89
CA ASN A 91 -1.46 -4.03 -8.34
C ASN A 91 -1.64 -4.37 -6.84
N LEU A 92 -2.73 -3.94 -6.19
CA LEU A 92 -3.03 -4.29 -4.81
C LEU A 92 -3.78 -5.63 -4.75
N LYS A 93 -3.20 -6.63 -4.11
CA LYS A 93 -3.83 -7.92 -3.84
C LYS A 93 -4.38 -7.95 -2.41
N ILE A 94 -5.52 -8.58 -2.19
CA ILE A 94 -6.11 -8.77 -0.85
C ILE A 94 -6.21 -10.26 -0.57
N LEU A 95 -5.53 -10.75 0.46
CA LEU A 95 -5.59 -12.15 0.90
C LEU A 95 -6.42 -12.22 2.19
N LEU A 96 -7.14 -13.31 2.41
CA LEU A 96 -7.69 -13.62 3.73
C LEU A 96 -6.61 -14.33 4.55
N SER A 97 -6.25 -13.76 5.70
CA SER A 97 -5.41 -14.46 6.67
C SER A 97 -6.28 -15.29 7.61
N ILE A 98 -5.88 -16.55 7.78
CA ILE A 98 -6.61 -17.57 8.53
C ILE A 98 -5.73 -17.97 9.71
N GLY A 99 -6.27 -17.90 10.93
CA GLY A 99 -5.54 -18.21 12.15
C GLY A 99 -5.12 -16.99 12.94
N GLY A 100 -3.81 -16.79 13.10
CA GLY A 100 -3.21 -15.87 14.06
C GLY A 100 -3.20 -16.47 15.47
N TRP A 101 -2.41 -15.88 16.37
CA TRP A 101 -2.19 -16.32 17.75
C TRP A 101 -3.44 -16.90 18.45
N THR A 102 -4.54 -16.13 18.50
CA THR A 102 -5.77 -16.50 19.22
C THR A 102 -6.47 -17.76 18.67
N TYR A 103 -6.36 -18.02 17.37
CA TYR A 103 -7.08 -19.11 16.70
C TYR A 103 -6.19 -20.30 16.33
N SER A 104 -4.88 -20.19 16.59
CA SER A 104 -3.89 -21.18 16.17
C SER A 104 -4.04 -22.56 16.82
N SER A 105 -4.71 -22.65 17.98
CA SER A 105 -5.08 -23.92 18.61
C SER A 105 -6.04 -24.76 17.78
N ASN A 106 -6.78 -24.16 16.83
CA ASN A 106 -7.80 -24.84 16.03
C ASN A 106 -7.25 -25.55 14.78
N PHE A 107 -5.96 -25.39 14.44
CA PHE A 107 -5.39 -26.04 13.25
C PHE A 107 -5.09 -27.53 13.43
N ALA A 108 -4.53 -27.93 14.58
CA ALA A 108 -3.88 -29.24 14.72
C ALA A 108 -4.84 -30.42 14.45
N ALA A 109 -6.04 -30.38 15.06
CA ALA A 109 -7.04 -31.43 14.89
C ALA A 109 -7.51 -31.60 13.43
N PRO A 110 -8.01 -30.57 12.71
CA PRO A 110 -8.44 -30.74 11.32
C PRO A 110 -7.27 -30.96 10.36
N ALA A 111 -6.10 -30.36 10.61
CA ALA A 111 -4.92 -30.56 9.77
C ALA A 111 -4.43 -32.01 9.82
N SER A 112 -4.65 -32.76 10.91
CA SER A 112 -4.21 -34.16 11.07
C SER A 112 -4.89 -35.18 10.14
N THR A 113 -6.02 -34.81 9.50
CA THR A 113 -6.77 -35.74 8.64
C THR A 113 -6.89 -35.24 7.20
N PRO A 114 -6.87 -36.12 6.18
CA PRO A 114 -7.12 -35.71 4.79
C PRO A 114 -8.47 -34.99 4.61
N ALA A 115 -9.51 -35.43 5.32
CA ALA A 115 -10.84 -34.84 5.24
C ALA A 115 -10.89 -33.42 5.83
N GLY A 116 -10.26 -33.18 6.99
CA GLY A 116 -10.19 -31.84 7.59
C GLY A 116 -9.36 -30.87 6.75
N ARG A 117 -8.22 -31.33 6.19
CA ARG A 117 -7.43 -30.52 5.23
C ARG A 117 -8.21 -30.17 3.97
N GLN A 118 -8.95 -31.11 3.41
CA GLN A 118 -9.82 -30.87 2.25
C GLN A 118 -10.95 -29.88 2.59
N ARG A 119 -11.61 -30.04 3.76
CA ARG A 119 -12.67 -29.14 4.21
C ARG A 119 -12.15 -27.72 4.42
N PHE A 120 -10.94 -27.57 4.98
CA PHE A 120 -10.24 -26.29 5.10
C PHE A 120 -10.04 -25.64 3.74
N ALA A 121 -9.37 -26.35 2.82
CA ALA A 121 -9.06 -25.82 1.49
C ALA A 121 -10.34 -25.37 0.74
N GLN A 122 -11.39 -26.20 0.77
CA GLN A 122 -12.66 -25.91 0.09
C GLN A 122 -13.42 -24.72 0.71
N SER A 123 -13.48 -24.64 2.03
CA SER A 123 -14.18 -23.53 2.71
C SER A 123 -13.41 -22.21 2.58
N ALA A 124 -12.09 -22.22 2.70
CA ALA A 124 -11.24 -21.06 2.46
C ALA A 124 -11.35 -20.55 1.01
N VAL A 125 -11.30 -21.44 0.02
CA VAL A 125 -11.50 -21.08 -1.39
C VAL A 125 -12.94 -20.62 -1.66
N GLN A 126 -13.94 -21.10 -0.92
CA GLN A 126 -15.31 -20.58 -1.00
C GLN A 126 -15.43 -19.14 -0.46
N LEU A 127 -14.76 -18.82 0.65
CA LEU A 127 -14.65 -17.43 1.12
C LEU A 127 -13.92 -16.55 0.11
N LEU A 128 -12.84 -17.03 -0.51
CA LEU A 128 -12.12 -16.32 -1.57
C LEU A 128 -13.02 -15.97 -2.76
N LYS A 129 -13.85 -16.92 -3.21
CA LYS A 129 -14.86 -16.71 -4.27
C LYS A 129 -15.89 -15.66 -3.86
N ASP A 130 -16.49 -15.83 -2.69
CA ASP A 130 -17.58 -14.97 -2.23
C ASP A 130 -17.10 -13.53 -1.98
N LEU A 131 -15.96 -13.36 -1.31
CA LEU A 131 -15.46 -12.08 -0.81
C LEU A 131 -14.51 -11.34 -1.77
N GLY A 132 -14.23 -11.92 -2.95
CA GLY A 132 -13.46 -11.25 -4.00
C GLY A 132 -11.96 -11.11 -3.70
N LEU A 133 -11.34 -12.16 -3.16
CA LEU A 133 -9.96 -12.16 -2.65
C LEU A 133 -8.95 -12.71 -3.67
N ASP A 134 -7.70 -12.26 -3.60
CA ASP A 134 -6.60 -12.66 -4.49
C ASP A 134 -5.80 -13.86 -3.98
N GLY A 135 -6.06 -14.34 -2.77
CA GLY A 135 -5.36 -15.48 -2.19
C GLY A 135 -5.70 -15.71 -0.74
N LEU A 136 -4.93 -16.60 -0.13
CA LEU A 136 -5.06 -17.03 1.26
C LEU A 136 -3.70 -16.93 1.95
N ASP A 137 -3.70 -16.55 3.22
CA ASP A 137 -2.55 -16.54 4.11
C ASP A 137 -2.86 -17.46 5.30
N VAL A 138 -1.94 -18.36 5.64
CA VAL A 138 -2.13 -19.30 6.76
C VAL A 138 -1.18 -18.94 7.90
N ASP A 139 -1.75 -18.54 9.02
CA ASP A 139 -1.02 -18.07 10.20
C ASP A 139 -1.27 -19.05 11.36
N TRP A 140 -0.42 -20.07 11.45
CA TRP A 140 -0.46 -21.08 12.52
C TRP A 140 0.72 -20.85 13.46
N GLU A 141 0.41 -20.36 14.65
CA GLU A 141 1.34 -20.05 15.75
C GLU A 141 1.21 -21.05 16.92
N TYR A 142 1.96 -22.14 16.99
CA TYR A 142 2.83 -22.73 15.98
C TYR A 142 2.60 -24.25 15.95
N PRO A 143 2.98 -24.96 14.87
CA PRO A 143 3.14 -26.40 14.92
C PRO A 143 4.04 -26.79 16.10
N GLN A 144 3.60 -27.73 16.93
CA GLN A 144 4.33 -28.09 18.15
C GLN A 144 5.40 -29.16 17.90
N ASP A 145 5.14 -30.07 16.97
CA ASP A 145 5.95 -31.25 16.67
C ASP A 145 6.07 -31.51 15.15
N ASP A 146 6.86 -32.52 14.79
CA ASP A 146 7.09 -32.94 13.40
C ASP A 146 5.86 -33.56 12.71
N ALA A 147 4.87 -34.07 13.47
CA ALA A 147 3.60 -34.50 12.88
C ALA A 147 2.78 -33.28 12.44
N GLN A 148 2.64 -32.28 13.30
CA GLN A 148 1.97 -31.02 12.97
C GLN A 148 2.70 -30.26 11.84
N ALA A 149 4.04 -30.32 11.78
CA ALA A 149 4.81 -29.75 10.68
C ALA A 149 4.53 -30.44 9.33
N ARG A 150 4.44 -31.79 9.31
CA ARG A 150 3.97 -32.54 8.13
C ARG A 150 2.54 -32.15 7.74
N ASP A 151 1.64 -32.07 8.72
CA ASP A 151 0.23 -31.78 8.48
C ASP A 151 0.01 -30.37 7.95
N LEU A 152 0.77 -29.37 8.42
CA LEU A 152 0.83 -28.03 7.82
C LEU A 152 1.29 -28.10 6.36
N ASN A 153 2.37 -28.83 6.04
CA ASN A 153 2.82 -28.97 4.66
C ASN A 153 1.75 -29.61 3.75
N LEU A 154 1.05 -30.64 4.24
CA LEU A 154 -0.06 -31.27 3.53
C LEU A 154 -1.29 -30.35 3.40
N LEU A 155 -1.56 -29.50 4.40
CA LEU A 155 -2.64 -28.50 4.38
C LEU A 155 -2.36 -27.44 3.31
N LEU A 156 -1.12 -26.95 3.23
CA LEU A 156 -0.67 -26.02 2.19
C LEU A 156 -0.72 -26.65 0.80
N GLN A 157 -0.33 -27.92 0.66
CA GLN A 157 -0.45 -28.66 -0.60
C GLN A 157 -1.91 -28.74 -1.08
N GLU A 158 -2.85 -29.09 -0.20
CA GLU A 158 -4.26 -29.22 -0.57
C GLU A 158 -4.91 -27.86 -0.85
N THR A 159 -4.57 -26.83 -0.07
CA THR A 159 -5.01 -25.45 -0.30
C THR A 159 -4.52 -24.92 -1.65
N ARG A 160 -3.26 -25.19 -2.01
CA ARG A 160 -2.67 -24.84 -3.31
C ARG A 160 -3.43 -25.50 -4.47
N ARG A 161 -3.81 -26.78 -4.33
CA ARG A 161 -4.59 -27.52 -5.34
C ARG A 161 -5.97 -26.90 -5.57
N GLU A 162 -6.72 -26.59 -4.51
CA GLU A 162 -8.07 -26.00 -4.66
C GLU A 162 -8.01 -24.57 -5.25
N LEU A 163 -7.00 -23.77 -4.87
CA LEU A 163 -6.73 -22.46 -5.49
C LEU A 163 -6.43 -22.58 -6.99
N ASP A 164 -5.59 -23.55 -7.38
CA ASP A 164 -5.20 -23.78 -8.78
C ASP A 164 -6.34 -24.38 -9.62
N ALA A 165 -7.18 -25.22 -9.02
CA ALA A 165 -8.40 -25.74 -9.63
C ALA A 165 -9.39 -24.61 -9.93
N TYR A 166 -9.60 -23.68 -8.99
CA TYR A 166 -10.48 -22.53 -9.20
C TYR A 166 -9.92 -21.55 -10.25
N ALA A 167 -8.63 -21.22 -10.20
CA ALA A 167 -7.97 -20.44 -11.25
C ALA A 167 -8.11 -21.13 -12.63
N GLY A 168 -7.95 -22.45 -12.68
CA GLY A 168 -8.16 -23.26 -13.88
C GLY A 168 -9.61 -23.28 -14.39
N GLN A 169 -10.61 -23.13 -13.52
CA GLN A 169 -12.02 -22.92 -13.91
C GLN A 169 -12.21 -21.55 -14.58
N LEU A 170 -11.75 -20.47 -13.95
CA LEU A 170 -11.89 -19.10 -14.46
C LEU A 170 -11.18 -18.87 -15.81
N ARG A 171 -10.02 -19.50 -16.01
CA ARG A 171 -9.31 -19.47 -17.30
C ARG A 171 -10.07 -20.21 -18.39
N ARG A 172 -10.65 -21.38 -18.09
CA ARG A 172 -11.41 -22.19 -19.07
C ARG A 172 -12.77 -21.61 -19.42
N SER A 173 -13.45 -20.94 -18.49
CA SER A 173 -14.73 -20.26 -18.75
C SER A 173 -14.57 -18.92 -19.48
N GLY A 174 -13.34 -18.42 -19.62
CA GLY A 174 -13.05 -17.10 -20.16
C GLY A 174 -13.37 -15.94 -19.20
N ALA A 175 -13.85 -16.22 -17.98
CA ALA A 175 -14.19 -15.19 -17.00
C ALA A 175 -12.96 -14.40 -16.51
N ASN A 176 -11.81 -15.05 -16.41
CA ASN A 176 -10.51 -14.40 -16.23
C ASN A 176 -9.39 -15.26 -16.85
N PRO A 177 -8.93 -14.97 -18.09
CA PRO A 177 -7.85 -15.69 -18.76
C PRO A 177 -6.51 -15.69 -18.01
N ASN A 178 -6.29 -14.68 -17.15
CA ASN A 178 -5.06 -14.48 -16.39
C ASN A 178 -5.21 -14.91 -14.91
N ALA A 179 -6.29 -15.59 -14.53
CA ALA A 179 -6.56 -15.91 -13.12
C ALA A 179 -5.39 -16.64 -12.45
N ARG A 180 -4.95 -16.11 -11.33
CA ARG A 180 -4.00 -16.72 -10.38
C ARG A 180 -4.40 -16.27 -8.98
N PHE A 181 -4.33 -17.20 -8.02
CA PHE A 181 -4.53 -16.90 -6.61
C PHE A 181 -3.27 -17.23 -5.81
N LEU A 182 -3.00 -16.42 -4.79
CA LEU A 182 -1.80 -16.49 -3.97
C LEU A 182 -2.00 -17.39 -2.74
N LEU A 183 -0.92 -18.01 -2.28
CA LEU A 183 -0.86 -18.70 -0.99
C LEU A 183 0.40 -18.26 -0.25
N SER A 184 0.23 -17.69 0.95
CA SER A 184 1.34 -17.32 1.86
C SER A 184 1.16 -17.93 3.24
N ILE A 185 2.17 -17.76 4.09
CA ILE A 185 2.09 -18.00 5.53
C ILE A 185 2.68 -16.82 6.29
N ALA A 186 2.22 -16.62 7.52
CA ALA A 186 3.06 -16.04 8.57
C ALA A 186 4.02 -17.12 9.11
N ALA A 187 5.27 -16.73 9.39
CA ALA A 187 6.33 -17.66 9.72
C ALA A 187 7.13 -17.22 10.98
N PRO A 188 7.44 -18.16 11.90
CA PRO A 188 8.20 -17.84 13.11
C PRO A 188 9.65 -17.44 12.84
N ALA A 189 10.14 -16.49 13.63
CA ALA A 189 11.57 -16.16 13.72
C ALA A 189 12.29 -16.83 14.93
N GLY A 190 11.56 -17.52 15.82
CA GLY A 190 12.14 -18.28 16.93
C GLY A 190 12.67 -19.66 16.50
N PRO A 191 13.94 -20.02 16.78
CA PRO A 191 14.54 -21.31 16.36
C PRO A 191 13.76 -22.55 16.78
N GLN A 192 13.22 -22.55 18.01
CA GLN A 192 12.37 -23.62 18.55
C GLN A 192 11.07 -23.85 17.75
N ASN A 193 10.64 -22.87 16.97
CA ASN A 193 9.43 -22.93 16.15
C ASN A 193 9.77 -23.22 14.68
N TYR A 194 10.76 -22.55 14.09
CA TYR A 194 11.08 -22.79 12.67
C TYR A 194 11.87 -24.08 12.40
N ALA A 195 12.68 -24.56 13.34
CA ALA A 195 13.63 -25.67 13.07
C ALA A 195 12.96 -27.05 12.89
N LYS A 196 11.65 -27.16 13.20
CA LYS A 196 10.84 -28.36 12.96
C LYS A 196 10.04 -28.30 11.65
N LEU A 197 9.99 -27.14 10.99
CA LEU A 197 9.17 -26.93 9.80
C LEU A 197 9.81 -27.55 8.56
N HIS A 198 8.98 -28.07 7.66
CA HIS A 198 9.45 -28.73 6.43
C HIS A 198 9.69 -27.68 5.33
N LEU A 199 10.56 -26.70 5.62
CA LEU A 199 10.66 -25.41 4.93
C LEU A 199 10.78 -25.51 3.41
N GLY A 200 11.73 -26.29 2.89
CA GLY A 200 11.92 -26.49 1.45
C GLY A 200 10.77 -27.25 0.73
N ALA A 201 9.93 -27.99 1.47
CA ALA A 201 8.71 -28.58 0.92
C ALA A 201 7.57 -27.55 0.90
N MET A 202 7.37 -26.85 2.02
CA MET A 202 6.36 -25.78 2.14
C MET A 202 6.58 -24.69 1.08
N ALA A 203 7.82 -24.28 0.85
CA ALA A 203 8.19 -23.28 -0.15
C ALA A 203 7.83 -23.66 -1.61
N GLN A 204 7.49 -24.92 -1.91
CA GLN A 204 6.99 -25.34 -3.23
C GLN A 204 5.52 -24.98 -3.44
N HIS A 205 4.75 -24.82 -2.36
CA HIS A 205 3.32 -24.54 -2.39
C HIS A 205 3.02 -23.03 -2.22
N LEU A 206 3.94 -22.29 -1.61
CA LEU A 206 3.77 -20.87 -1.29
C LEU A 206 4.27 -19.95 -2.41
N ASP A 207 3.58 -18.82 -2.59
CA ASP A 207 4.04 -17.71 -3.42
C ASP A 207 5.14 -16.90 -2.69
N PHE A 208 4.93 -16.61 -1.39
CA PHE A 208 5.88 -15.95 -0.50
C PHE A 208 5.63 -16.33 0.98
N ILE A 209 6.56 -15.97 1.85
CA ILE A 209 6.55 -16.24 3.30
C ILE A 209 6.73 -14.91 4.04
N ASN A 210 5.80 -14.57 4.92
CA ASN A 210 5.87 -13.39 5.79
C ASN A 210 6.59 -13.78 7.09
N LEU A 211 7.88 -13.49 7.21
CA LEU A 211 8.62 -13.75 8.43
C LEU A 211 8.22 -12.73 9.51
N MET A 212 7.73 -13.20 10.65
CA MET A 212 7.43 -12.38 11.81
C MET A 212 8.73 -12.05 12.56
N ALA A 213 9.53 -11.14 11.98
CA ALA A 213 10.82 -10.71 12.53
C ALA A 213 10.67 -9.60 13.59
N TYR A 214 9.73 -9.82 14.52
CA TYR A 214 9.38 -8.99 15.65
C TYR A 214 8.99 -9.88 16.84
N ASP A 215 8.60 -9.29 17.97
CA ASP A 215 8.28 -10.01 19.22
C ASP A 215 9.42 -10.88 19.77
N PHE A 216 10.67 -10.48 19.52
CA PHE A 216 11.85 -11.16 20.08
C PHE A 216 12.02 -10.95 21.58
N ALA A 217 11.47 -9.84 22.11
CA ALA A 217 11.55 -9.49 23.52
C ALA A 217 10.21 -8.93 24.03
N GLY A 218 9.76 -9.34 25.21
CA GLY A 218 8.50 -8.90 25.79
C GLY A 218 8.32 -9.25 27.27
N SER A 219 7.07 -9.21 27.74
CA SER A 219 6.70 -9.44 29.16
C SER A 219 6.98 -10.85 29.70
N TRP A 220 7.39 -11.77 28.82
CA TRP A 220 7.80 -13.14 29.13
C TRP A 220 9.30 -13.28 29.43
N ASP A 221 10.11 -12.28 29.12
CA ASP A 221 11.57 -12.32 29.32
C ASP A 221 11.99 -11.87 30.73
N SER A 222 13.23 -12.20 31.10
CA SER A 222 13.87 -11.77 32.35
C SER A 222 14.62 -10.43 32.24
N CYS A 223 14.88 -9.96 31.02
CA CYS A 223 15.58 -8.71 30.73
C CYS A 223 14.80 -7.91 29.67
N ALA A 224 14.92 -6.59 29.72
CA ALA A 224 14.47 -5.72 28.64
C ALA A 224 15.32 -5.99 27.38
N GLY A 225 14.71 -6.08 26.21
CA GLY A 225 15.40 -6.46 24.98
C GLY A 225 14.88 -5.72 23.76
N HIS A 226 15.61 -5.87 22.65
CA HIS A 226 15.18 -5.40 21.35
C HIS A 226 14.17 -6.39 20.78
N GLN A 227 13.00 -5.92 20.36
CA GLN A 227 11.95 -6.83 19.87
C GLN A 227 12.09 -7.22 18.39
N ALA A 228 12.89 -6.49 17.60
CA ALA A 228 12.94 -6.65 16.13
C ALA A 228 14.33 -6.34 15.53
N ASN A 229 15.41 -6.62 16.25
CA ASN A 229 16.79 -6.38 15.82
C ASN A 229 17.20 -7.26 14.62
N LEU A 230 17.99 -6.70 13.69
CA LEU A 230 18.51 -7.49 12.56
C LEU A 230 19.58 -8.50 13.00
N TYR A 231 20.46 -8.11 13.92
CA TYR A 231 21.66 -8.86 14.29
C TYR A 231 21.73 -9.13 15.80
N ALA A 232 22.55 -10.11 16.20
CA ALA A 232 22.82 -10.39 17.61
C ALA A 232 23.91 -9.46 18.16
N CYS A 233 23.67 -8.92 19.37
CA CYS A 233 24.60 -8.04 20.06
C CYS A 233 25.64 -8.83 20.86
N ASN A 234 26.86 -8.99 20.31
CA ASN A 234 27.89 -9.83 20.94
C ASN A 234 28.38 -9.32 22.32
N HIS A 235 28.36 -8.01 22.56
CA HIS A 235 28.80 -7.43 23.84
C HIS A 235 27.69 -7.33 24.91
N ASN A 236 26.43 -7.55 24.54
CA ASN A 236 25.27 -7.51 25.42
C ASN A 236 24.21 -8.53 24.96
N PRO A 237 24.53 -9.84 24.98
CA PRO A 237 23.67 -10.86 24.38
C PRO A 237 22.25 -10.90 24.97
N ASN A 238 22.10 -10.47 26.24
CA ASN A 238 20.81 -10.35 26.91
C ASN A 238 19.83 -9.36 26.26
N CYS A 239 20.29 -8.42 25.42
CA CYS A 239 19.40 -7.49 24.70
C CYS A 239 18.90 -8.03 23.36
N THR A 240 19.46 -9.14 22.86
CA THR A 240 19.10 -9.75 21.57
C THR A 240 18.93 -11.28 21.74
N PRO A 241 17.88 -11.75 22.42
CA PRO A 241 17.62 -13.19 22.59
C PRO A 241 17.37 -13.91 21.25
N PHE A 242 16.87 -13.18 20.25
CA PHE A 242 16.73 -13.62 18.85
C PHE A 242 17.22 -12.51 17.91
N ASN A 243 17.28 -12.77 16.60
CA ASN A 243 17.63 -11.78 15.57
C ASN A 243 17.10 -12.23 14.19
N ALA A 244 16.80 -11.27 13.31
CA ALA A 244 16.22 -11.57 11.99
C ALA A 244 17.19 -12.32 11.06
N GLU A 245 18.48 -11.99 11.09
CA GLU A 245 19.51 -12.59 10.23
C GLU A 245 19.65 -14.10 10.42
N GLN A 246 19.58 -14.58 11.66
CA GLN A 246 19.64 -16.00 11.99
C GLN A 246 18.44 -16.77 11.43
N ALA A 247 17.23 -16.22 11.59
CA ALA A 247 16.01 -16.82 11.04
C ALA A 247 16.05 -16.85 9.51
N ILE A 248 16.30 -15.72 8.85
CA ILE A 248 16.34 -15.60 7.39
C ILE A 248 17.40 -16.53 6.79
N SER A 249 18.59 -16.57 7.38
CA SER A 249 19.66 -17.47 6.95
C SER A 249 19.26 -18.94 7.09
N TYR A 250 18.61 -19.33 8.18
CA TYR A 250 18.13 -20.70 8.38
C TYR A 250 17.07 -21.09 7.34
N TYR A 251 16.09 -20.22 7.06
CA TYR A 251 15.08 -20.48 6.03
C TYR A 251 15.72 -20.70 4.66
N CYS A 252 16.65 -19.83 4.27
CA CYS A 252 17.31 -19.90 2.97
C CYS A 252 18.21 -21.15 2.84
N GLN A 253 18.96 -21.49 3.89
CA GLN A 253 19.79 -22.71 3.95
C GLN A 253 18.95 -24.00 3.89
N ASN A 254 17.69 -23.97 4.35
CA ASN A 254 16.77 -25.11 4.35
C ASN A 254 15.79 -25.10 3.16
N GLY A 255 16.19 -24.51 2.03
CA GLY A 255 15.54 -24.67 0.73
C GLY A 255 14.48 -23.63 0.39
N VAL A 256 14.35 -22.55 1.16
CA VAL A 256 13.47 -21.43 0.82
C VAL A 256 14.21 -20.44 -0.12
N PRO A 257 13.67 -20.09 -1.30
CA PRO A 257 14.25 -19.04 -2.13
C PRO A 257 14.23 -17.67 -1.43
N HIS A 258 15.33 -16.91 -1.54
CA HIS A 258 15.47 -15.59 -0.91
C HIS A 258 14.34 -14.62 -1.33
N ASP A 259 13.96 -14.61 -2.61
CA ASP A 259 12.92 -13.78 -3.22
C ASP A 259 11.49 -14.10 -2.73
N LYS A 260 11.32 -15.20 -1.98
CA LYS A 260 10.07 -15.53 -1.28
C LYS A 260 10.01 -15.02 0.16
N MET A 261 11.14 -14.69 0.78
CA MET A 261 11.18 -14.23 2.17
C MET A 261 10.83 -12.75 2.26
N VAL A 262 9.69 -12.42 2.87
CA VAL A 262 9.24 -11.05 3.14
C VAL A 262 9.51 -10.74 4.61
N VAL A 263 10.22 -9.65 4.90
CA VAL A 263 10.66 -9.29 6.26
C VAL A 263 9.55 -8.50 6.96
N GLY A 264 8.95 -9.09 7.99
CA GLY A 264 8.02 -8.41 8.89
C GLY A 264 8.71 -7.39 9.78
N MET A 265 8.07 -6.22 9.95
CA MET A 265 8.49 -5.15 10.85
C MET A 265 7.29 -4.70 11.71
N PRO A 266 7.51 -4.39 13.01
CA PRO A 266 6.44 -3.98 13.90
C PRO A 266 6.09 -2.51 13.68
N LEU A 267 4.81 -2.17 13.64
CA LEU A 267 4.29 -0.80 13.71
C LEU A 267 3.91 -0.45 15.17
N TYR A 268 4.63 -1.02 16.13
CA TYR A 268 4.38 -0.86 17.56
C TYR A 268 5.69 -1.03 18.34
N GLY A 269 5.68 -0.56 19.58
CA GLY A 269 6.77 -0.73 20.53
C GLY A 269 6.41 -1.62 21.71
N ARG A 270 7.37 -2.45 22.17
CA ARG A 270 7.25 -3.23 23.41
C ARG A 270 7.99 -2.54 24.56
N ALA A 271 7.29 -2.34 25.66
CA ALA A 271 7.74 -1.53 26.80
C ALA A 271 8.23 -2.35 28.00
N PHE A 272 9.21 -1.82 28.72
CA PHE A 272 9.82 -2.39 29.91
C PHE A 272 10.04 -1.26 30.93
N GLN A 273 9.44 -1.36 32.12
CA GLN A 273 9.57 -0.36 33.19
C GLN A 273 10.62 -0.76 34.22
N ASN A 274 11.09 0.20 35.02
CA ASN A 274 12.04 -0.01 36.11
C ASN A 274 13.34 -0.71 35.65
N THR A 275 13.78 -0.40 34.42
CA THR A 275 14.98 -0.98 33.81
C THR A 275 16.06 0.08 33.60
N ASP A 276 17.32 -0.35 33.53
CA ASP A 276 18.45 0.53 33.18
C ASP A 276 18.80 0.48 31.67
N GLY A 277 17.95 -0.17 30.86
CA GLY A 277 18.06 -0.22 29.40
C GLY A 277 18.21 -1.65 28.84
N PRO A 278 18.59 -1.78 27.56
CA PRO A 278 18.66 -3.07 26.88
C PRO A 278 19.60 -4.07 27.58
N GLY A 279 19.17 -5.32 27.72
CA GLY A 279 19.89 -6.42 28.36
C GLY A 279 19.94 -6.36 29.89
N LYS A 280 19.16 -5.46 30.52
CA LYS A 280 19.05 -5.33 31.98
C LYS A 280 17.72 -5.88 32.49
N PRO A 281 17.64 -6.32 33.75
CA PRO A 281 16.37 -6.63 34.39
C PRO A 281 15.37 -5.46 34.30
N TYR A 282 14.09 -5.78 34.37
CA TYR A 282 12.99 -4.83 34.40
C TYR A 282 11.93 -5.29 35.42
N SER A 283 10.96 -4.44 35.73
CA SER A 283 9.82 -4.81 36.56
C SER A 283 8.56 -4.11 36.07
N GLY A 284 7.64 -4.90 35.50
CA GLY A 284 6.43 -4.40 34.83
C GLY A 284 6.68 -3.88 33.42
N VAL A 285 5.64 -3.90 32.59
CA VAL A 285 5.65 -3.35 31.22
C VAL A 285 4.84 -2.06 31.08
N GLY A 286 4.12 -1.68 32.13
CA GLY A 286 3.25 -0.50 32.15
C GLY A 286 1.99 -0.65 31.31
N GLU A 287 1.36 0.49 31.03
CA GLU A 287 0.23 0.62 30.10
C GLU A 287 0.69 0.47 28.63
N GLY A 288 -0.26 0.60 27.71
CA GLY A 288 -0.04 0.67 26.27
C GLY A 288 -1.22 1.31 25.56
N SER A 289 -1.14 1.49 24.24
CA SER A 289 -2.19 2.15 23.45
C SER A 289 -3.50 1.36 23.45
N TRP A 290 -3.42 0.02 23.49
CA TRP A 290 -4.57 -0.89 23.49
C TRP A 290 -4.43 -2.09 24.43
N GLU A 291 -3.20 -2.48 24.76
CA GLU A 291 -2.86 -3.60 25.65
C GLU A 291 -1.59 -3.25 26.43
N ASN A 292 -1.47 -3.74 27.67
CA ASN A 292 -0.37 -3.37 28.56
C ASN A 292 1.00 -3.77 27.98
N GLY A 293 1.92 -2.80 27.92
CA GLY A 293 3.27 -3.01 27.39
C GLY A 293 3.40 -2.87 25.87
N VAL A 294 2.33 -2.56 25.13
CA VAL A 294 2.38 -2.37 23.66
C VAL A 294 1.86 -0.98 23.29
N TRP A 295 2.70 -0.20 22.61
CA TRP A 295 2.40 1.16 22.17
C TRP A 295 2.36 1.23 20.64
N ASP A 296 1.32 1.81 20.04
CA ASP A 296 1.28 2.03 18.60
C ASP A 296 2.45 2.95 18.18
N PHE A 297 3.10 2.70 17.03
CA PHE A 297 4.23 3.52 16.56
C PHE A 297 3.86 5.01 16.42
N LYS A 298 2.61 5.31 16.06
CA LYS A 298 2.09 6.69 16.01
C LYS A 298 2.10 7.44 17.34
N ASP A 299 2.16 6.74 18.46
CA ASP A 299 2.23 7.31 19.81
C ASP A 299 3.69 7.41 20.35
N LEU A 300 4.69 7.10 19.50
CA LEU A 300 6.11 7.06 19.85
C LEU A 300 6.94 8.15 19.13
N PRO A 301 8.03 8.66 19.75
CA PRO A 301 8.47 8.41 21.13
C PRO A 301 7.54 9.03 22.17
N ARG A 302 7.46 8.43 23.36
CA ARG A 302 6.66 8.97 24.47
C ARG A 302 7.26 10.30 24.99
N PRO A 303 6.44 11.25 25.50
CA PRO A 303 6.95 12.48 26.11
C PRO A 303 7.97 12.19 27.22
N GLY A 304 9.12 12.86 27.17
CA GLY A 304 10.23 12.66 28.12
C GLY A 304 11.18 11.52 27.77
N ALA A 305 10.83 10.64 26.82
CA ALA A 305 11.74 9.63 26.31
C ALA A 305 12.63 10.17 25.18
N HIS A 306 13.87 9.69 25.13
CA HIS A 306 14.82 9.98 24.05
C HIS A 306 15.04 8.74 23.19
N GLU A 307 15.11 8.90 21.88
CA GLU A 307 15.44 7.81 20.95
C GLU A 307 16.93 7.45 21.00
N HIS A 308 17.21 6.15 20.90
CA HIS A 308 18.53 5.57 20.90
C HIS A 308 18.65 4.53 19.77
N TYR A 309 19.81 4.51 19.10
CA TYR A 309 20.17 3.52 18.10
C TYR A 309 21.22 2.57 18.67
N ASP A 310 20.89 1.28 18.72
CA ASP A 310 21.84 0.20 19.01
C ASP A 310 22.45 -0.27 17.69
N ARG A 311 23.71 0.13 17.49
CA ARG A 311 24.44 -0.14 16.24
C ARG A 311 24.77 -1.62 16.04
N ASP A 312 25.01 -2.36 17.12
CA ASP A 312 25.48 -3.75 17.05
C ASP A 312 24.29 -4.70 16.85
N ALA A 313 23.13 -4.39 17.45
CA ALA A 313 21.88 -5.07 17.16
C ALA A 313 21.25 -4.62 15.81
N ALA A 314 21.61 -3.42 15.32
CA ALA A 314 20.88 -2.67 14.30
C ALA A 314 19.39 -2.60 14.66
N ALA A 315 19.12 -1.88 15.75
CA ALA A 315 17.79 -1.71 16.35
C ALA A 315 17.62 -0.34 17.00
N THR A 316 16.38 0.07 17.23
CA THR A 316 16.05 1.31 17.94
C THR A 316 15.16 1.07 19.16
N TYR A 317 15.23 2.01 20.09
CA TYR A 317 14.36 2.10 21.26
C TYR A 317 14.26 3.56 21.71
N CYS A 318 13.27 3.91 22.51
CA CYS A 318 13.32 5.13 23.32
C CYS A 318 13.44 4.80 24.81
N TYR A 319 14.09 5.67 25.57
CA TYR A 319 14.25 5.54 27.01
C TYR A 319 13.94 6.85 27.72
N ASP A 320 13.09 6.78 28.74
CA ASP A 320 12.83 7.87 29.69
C ASP A 320 13.58 7.58 31.01
N PRO A 321 14.63 8.34 31.35
CA PRO A 321 15.41 8.14 32.57
C PRO A 321 14.64 8.53 33.84
N SER A 322 13.58 9.34 33.75
CA SER A 322 12.79 9.78 34.91
C SER A 322 11.83 8.70 35.40
N THR A 323 11.21 7.96 34.48
CA THR A 323 10.36 6.79 34.81
C THR A 323 11.09 5.44 34.69
N ARG A 324 12.34 5.45 34.21
CA ARG A 324 13.15 4.25 33.91
C ARG A 324 12.40 3.28 32.98
N THR A 325 11.75 3.85 31.96
CA THR A 325 10.95 3.10 30.96
C THR A 325 11.68 3.04 29.63
N MET A 326 11.94 1.83 29.15
CA MET A 326 12.39 1.56 27.78
C MET A 326 11.19 1.14 26.92
N VAL A 327 11.17 1.54 25.64
CA VAL A 327 10.27 0.98 24.62
C VAL A 327 11.10 0.64 23.38
N SER A 328 11.16 -0.64 22.99
CA SER A 328 11.84 -1.07 21.74
C SER A 328 10.87 -1.04 20.56
N TYR A 329 11.24 -0.35 19.49
CA TYR A 329 10.45 -0.19 18.26
C TYR A 329 11.35 0.30 17.11
N ASP A 330 10.92 0.12 15.86
CA ASP A 330 11.61 0.70 14.71
C ASP A 330 11.26 2.20 14.57
N THR A 331 12.27 3.07 14.49
CA THR A 331 12.08 4.43 13.95
C THR A 331 11.98 4.38 12.42
N VAL A 332 11.56 5.48 11.78
CA VAL A 332 11.53 5.58 10.31
C VAL A 332 12.90 5.29 9.70
N GLN A 333 13.97 5.82 10.31
CA GLN A 333 15.35 5.62 9.86
C GLN A 333 15.77 4.16 9.99
N MET A 334 15.42 3.48 11.09
CA MET A 334 15.70 2.06 11.30
C MET A 334 14.95 1.19 10.27
N ALA A 335 13.66 1.45 10.05
CA ALA A 335 12.87 0.75 9.05
C ALA A 335 13.42 0.96 7.62
N VAL A 336 13.88 2.17 7.29
CA VAL A 336 14.56 2.45 6.02
C VAL A 336 15.90 1.71 5.91
N GLN A 337 16.70 1.63 6.98
CA GLN A 337 17.94 0.84 7.00
C GLN A 337 17.67 -0.67 6.79
N LYS A 338 16.56 -1.21 7.32
CA LYS A 338 16.12 -2.59 7.02
C LYS A 338 15.87 -2.83 5.52
N THR A 339 15.62 -1.79 4.72
CA THR A 339 15.55 -1.93 3.25
C THR A 339 16.90 -2.23 2.60
N GLU A 340 18.01 -1.73 3.16
CA GLU A 340 19.37 -2.05 2.68
C GLU A 340 19.63 -3.53 2.87
N TYR A 341 19.36 -4.04 4.07
CA TYR A 341 19.39 -5.47 4.39
C TYR A 341 18.52 -6.31 3.42
N ILE A 342 17.27 -5.90 3.16
CA ILE A 342 16.38 -6.57 2.18
C ILE A 342 16.99 -6.62 0.78
N ARG A 343 17.59 -5.52 0.30
CA ARG A 343 18.24 -5.45 -1.02
C ARG A 343 19.48 -6.34 -1.08
N ASP A 344 20.39 -6.20 -0.12
CA ASP A 344 21.68 -6.91 -0.09
C ASP A 344 21.53 -8.43 0.03
N LYS A 345 20.48 -8.88 0.74
CA LYS A 345 20.13 -10.29 0.88
C LYS A 345 19.23 -10.82 -0.24
N GLY A 346 18.81 -9.99 -1.20
CA GLY A 346 17.94 -10.37 -2.32
C GLY A 346 16.55 -10.86 -1.89
N LEU A 347 16.00 -10.30 -0.81
CA LEU A 347 14.76 -10.78 -0.18
C LEU A 347 13.51 -10.30 -0.92
N GLY A 348 12.39 -11.01 -0.69
CA GLY A 348 11.10 -10.76 -1.34
C GLY A 348 10.40 -9.45 -0.97
N GLY A 349 10.87 -8.70 0.04
CA GLY A 349 10.34 -7.37 0.40
C GLY A 349 10.04 -7.19 1.90
N ALA A 350 9.06 -6.35 2.21
CA ALA A 350 8.67 -5.94 3.56
C ALA A 350 7.19 -6.24 3.90
N MET A 351 6.94 -6.60 5.16
CA MET A 351 5.62 -6.82 5.75
C MET A 351 5.44 -6.01 7.04
N TRP A 352 4.22 -5.62 7.40
CA TRP A 352 3.91 -4.91 8.65
C TRP A 352 2.74 -5.48 9.44
N TRP A 353 2.93 -5.55 10.76
CA TRP A 353 1.89 -5.75 11.78
C TRP A 353 1.78 -4.49 12.66
N GLU A 354 0.67 -3.76 12.71
CA GLU A 354 -0.50 -3.79 11.82
C GLU A 354 -0.90 -2.37 11.39
N SER A 355 -1.68 -2.27 10.31
CA SER A 355 -1.86 -1.04 9.55
C SER A 355 -2.44 0.16 10.31
N SER A 356 -3.13 -0.05 11.43
CA SER A 356 -3.74 1.04 12.21
C SER A 356 -2.73 1.87 13.02
N ALA A 357 -1.53 1.33 13.23
CA ALA A 357 -0.55 1.87 14.18
C ALA A 357 0.56 2.72 13.52
N ASP A 358 0.62 2.80 12.19
CA ASP A 358 1.59 3.65 11.47
C ASP A 358 1.30 5.15 11.65
N LYS A 359 2.34 5.98 11.52
CA LYS A 359 2.20 7.43 11.36
C LYS A 359 1.73 7.78 9.93
N LYS A 360 1.35 9.05 9.73
CA LYS A 360 0.91 9.58 8.43
C LYS A 360 1.97 10.49 7.82
N GLY A 361 1.92 10.69 6.50
CA GLY A 361 2.82 11.61 5.80
C GLY A 361 4.28 11.14 5.82
N GLU A 362 5.20 12.09 6.00
CA GLU A 362 6.65 11.84 5.96
C GLU A 362 7.17 11.00 7.14
N GLU A 363 6.38 10.84 8.21
CA GLU A 363 6.72 9.98 9.34
C GLU A 363 6.26 8.51 9.18
N SER A 364 5.52 8.17 8.11
CA SER A 364 5.01 6.80 7.88
C SER A 364 6.14 5.81 7.60
N ILE A 365 6.22 4.72 8.36
CA ILE A 365 7.14 3.61 8.11
C ILE A 365 6.78 2.90 6.80
N ILE A 366 5.49 2.61 6.55
CA ILE A 366 5.03 1.95 5.32
C ILE A 366 5.39 2.82 4.10
N GLY A 367 5.16 4.12 4.19
CA GLY A 367 5.46 5.10 3.13
C GLY A 367 6.94 5.12 2.79
N ASN A 368 7.80 5.40 3.78
CA ASN A 368 9.24 5.54 3.58
C ASN A 368 9.91 4.23 3.13
N VAL A 369 9.55 3.09 3.71
CA VAL A 369 10.11 1.79 3.28
C VAL A 369 9.66 1.41 1.88
N SER A 370 8.38 1.63 1.54
CA SER A 370 7.88 1.35 0.20
C SER A 370 8.58 2.20 -0.86
N ASP A 371 8.78 3.49 -0.58
CA ASP A 371 9.51 4.39 -1.47
C ASP A 371 11.00 4.02 -1.55
N ALA A 372 11.64 3.70 -0.42
CA ALA A 372 13.02 3.24 -0.39
C ALA A 372 13.20 1.96 -1.23
N LEU A 373 12.39 0.93 -1.04
CA LEU A 373 12.47 -0.32 -1.81
C LEU A 373 12.26 -0.12 -3.31
N ARG A 374 11.49 0.91 -3.72
CA ARG A 374 11.27 1.31 -5.11
C ARG A 374 12.38 2.21 -5.69
N GLN A 375 13.23 2.79 -4.83
CA GLN A 375 14.35 3.65 -5.22
C GLN A 375 15.67 2.86 -5.32
N GLN A 376 16.55 3.28 -6.23
CA GLN A 376 17.89 2.71 -6.31
C GLN A 376 18.74 3.18 -5.12
N PRO A 377 19.63 2.32 -4.57
CA PRO A 377 20.66 2.77 -3.65
C PRO A 377 21.61 3.72 -4.40
N ASN A 378 21.74 4.95 -3.91
CA ASN A 378 22.80 5.86 -4.36
C ASN A 378 24.15 5.23 -3.98
N ARG A 379 24.86 4.65 -4.96
CA ARG A 379 26.26 4.26 -4.77
C ARG A 379 27.06 5.51 -4.44
N HIS A 380 27.47 5.65 -3.17
CA HIS A 380 28.42 6.67 -2.76
C HIS A 380 29.65 6.63 -3.67
N HIS A 381 29.84 7.67 -4.47
CA HIS A 381 31.11 7.89 -5.15
C HIS A 381 32.15 8.24 -4.09
N HIS A 382 33.08 7.31 -3.83
CA HIS A 382 34.40 7.69 -3.34
C HIS A 382 35.05 8.59 -4.40
N HIS A 383 34.92 9.90 -4.20
CA HIS A 383 35.61 10.89 -5.01
C HIS A 383 37.05 11.03 -4.50
N ASN A 384 37.93 10.16 -5.01
CA ASN A 384 39.35 10.47 -5.01
C ASN A 384 39.55 11.66 -5.96
N SER A 385 40.06 12.75 -5.41
CA SER A 385 40.32 13.99 -6.14
C SER A 385 41.45 13.82 -7.15
N HIS A 386 41.16 13.91 -8.44
CA HIS A 386 42.10 14.42 -9.43
C HIS A 386 41.36 15.19 -10.52
N GLU A 387 41.60 16.50 -10.55
CA GLU A 387 41.18 17.35 -11.65
C GLU A 387 41.99 17.02 -12.91
N SER A 388 41.32 16.94 -14.06
CA SER A 388 41.92 17.36 -15.32
C SER A 388 40.81 17.90 -16.23
N SER A 389 41.04 19.11 -16.73
CA SER A 389 40.11 19.82 -17.60
C SER A 389 40.27 19.36 -19.05
N SER A 390 39.16 19.06 -19.73
CA SER A 390 39.09 19.26 -21.17
C SER A 390 37.65 19.55 -21.61
N SER A 391 37.50 20.56 -22.46
CA SER A 391 36.24 20.95 -23.07
C SER A 391 36.02 20.18 -24.37
N ALA A 392 34.90 19.47 -24.47
CA ALA A 392 34.38 19.01 -25.76
C ALA A 392 32.85 19.04 -25.75
N THR A 393 32.28 19.81 -26.67
CA THR A 393 30.86 19.83 -26.99
C THR A 393 30.45 18.51 -27.65
N ASP A 394 29.38 17.87 -27.19
CA ASP A 394 28.67 16.88 -28.00
C ASP A 394 27.15 16.97 -27.82
N HIS A 395 26.43 17.20 -28.92
CA HIS A 395 24.99 17.38 -28.95
C HIS A 395 24.28 16.01 -29.06
N GLY A 396 24.25 15.28 -27.95
CA GLY A 396 23.55 14.00 -27.85
C GLY A 396 22.03 14.13 -27.85
N PHE A 397 21.39 14.01 -29.02
CA PHE A 397 19.94 13.87 -29.16
C PHE A 397 19.39 12.76 -28.23
N PHE A 398 18.53 13.12 -27.27
CA PHE A 398 17.82 12.14 -26.45
C PHE A 398 16.79 11.38 -27.30
N SER A 399 17.18 10.19 -27.76
CA SER A 399 16.26 9.27 -28.45
C SER A 399 15.01 9.03 -27.61
N LEU A 400 13.83 9.11 -28.23
CA LEU A 400 12.53 8.77 -27.63
C LEU A 400 12.51 7.37 -27.00
N LYS A 401 13.34 6.43 -27.49
CA LYS A 401 13.51 5.11 -26.83
C LYS A 401 14.09 5.21 -25.43
N LYS A 402 14.95 6.20 -25.12
CA LYS A 402 15.53 6.41 -23.78
C LYS A 402 14.51 7.05 -22.82
N VAL A 403 13.68 7.96 -23.32
CA VAL A 403 12.54 8.53 -22.56
C VAL A 403 11.49 7.46 -22.28
N ALA A 404 11.13 6.63 -23.27
CA ALA A 404 10.25 5.48 -23.08
C ALA A 404 10.85 4.42 -22.13
N LYS A 405 12.18 4.20 -22.17
CA LYS A 405 12.89 3.31 -21.23
C LYS A 405 12.84 3.83 -19.78
N ASN A 406 12.89 5.15 -19.60
CA ASN A 406 12.70 5.80 -18.30
C ASN A 406 11.24 5.78 -17.81
N MET A 407 10.26 5.54 -18.68
CA MET A 407 8.85 5.35 -18.30
C MET A 407 8.41 3.88 -18.24
N CYS A 408 9.16 2.94 -18.85
CA CYS A 408 8.85 1.51 -18.93
C CYS A 408 10.12 0.61 -18.98
N GLY A 409 10.83 0.49 -17.85
CA GLY A 409 11.92 -0.49 -17.59
C GLY A 409 13.23 -0.22 -18.34
N TYR A 410 14.43 -0.34 -17.78
CA TYR A 410 14.99 -1.37 -16.90
C TYR A 410 16.42 -0.89 -16.55
N ASP A 411 16.94 -0.95 -15.32
CA ASP A 411 16.50 -1.76 -14.18
C ASP A 411 16.70 -1.11 -12.78
N GLY A 412 16.40 -1.85 -11.71
CA GLY A 412 16.46 -1.45 -10.29
C GLY A 412 15.18 -1.89 -9.57
N GLY A 413 15.28 -2.31 -8.31
CA GLY A 413 14.21 -2.99 -7.56
C GLY A 413 12.82 -2.38 -7.73
N LYS A 414 12.01 -2.99 -8.60
CA LYS A 414 10.62 -2.57 -8.83
C LYS A 414 9.77 -3.01 -7.63
N ALA A 415 8.60 -2.42 -7.45
CA ALA A 415 7.55 -3.14 -6.72
C ALA A 415 7.08 -4.32 -7.59
N GLU A 416 6.80 -5.48 -6.99
CA GLU A 416 6.25 -6.63 -7.72
C GLU A 416 4.97 -6.18 -8.45
N PHE A 417 4.96 -6.25 -9.78
CA PHE A 417 3.79 -5.94 -10.59
C PHE A 417 3.09 -7.23 -11.04
N VAL A 418 2.01 -7.57 -10.35
CA VAL A 418 1.10 -8.66 -10.70
C VAL A 418 -0.31 -8.10 -10.55
N GLU A 419 -1.06 -8.10 -11.65
CA GLU A 419 -2.42 -7.56 -11.71
C GLU A 419 -3.38 -8.39 -10.84
N ASN A 420 -4.21 -7.71 -10.04
CA ASN A 420 -5.19 -8.33 -9.17
C ASN A 420 -6.43 -8.85 -9.93
N ASN A 421 -7.14 -9.79 -9.31
CA ASN A 421 -8.37 -10.36 -9.84
C ASN A 421 -9.55 -9.45 -9.48
N LEU A 422 -10.39 -9.10 -10.45
CA LEU A 422 -11.67 -8.41 -10.23
C LEU A 422 -12.89 -9.23 -10.67
N ALA A 423 -12.70 -10.36 -11.35
CA ALA A 423 -13.80 -11.19 -11.85
C ALA A 423 -14.05 -12.38 -10.92
N TYR A 424 -15.18 -12.35 -10.21
CA TYR A 424 -15.64 -13.42 -9.30
C TYR A 424 -17.07 -13.82 -9.67
N PRO A 425 -17.28 -14.49 -10.83
CA PRO A 425 -18.62 -14.80 -11.32
C PRO A 425 -19.41 -15.75 -10.40
N ASP A 426 -18.71 -16.55 -9.60
CA ASP A 426 -19.29 -17.55 -8.70
C ASP A 426 -19.61 -17.00 -7.28
N SER A 427 -19.29 -15.74 -6.98
CA SER A 427 -19.60 -15.13 -5.67
C SER A 427 -21.10 -15.16 -5.39
N LYS A 428 -21.50 -15.48 -4.15
CA LYS A 428 -22.91 -15.36 -3.73
C LYS A 428 -23.41 -13.90 -3.67
N PHE A 429 -22.52 -12.92 -3.63
CA PHE A 429 -22.87 -11.51 -3.47
C PHE A 429 -23.03 -10.79 -4.82
N GLU A 430 -24.23 -10.24 -5.07
CA GLU A 430 -24.59 -9.64 -6.35
C GLU A 430 -23.78 -8.41 -6.70
N ASN A 431 -23.64 -7.47 -5.76
CA ASN A 431 -22.83 -6.26 -5.99
C ASN A 431 -21.36 -6.61 -6.30
N LEU A 432 -20.79 -7.64 -5.67
CA LEU A 432 -19.43 -8.11 -5.94
C LEU A 432 -19.32 -8.78 -7.32
N ARG A 433 -20.22 -9.72 -7.67
CA ARG A 433 -20.29 -10.31 -9.04
C ARG A 433 -20.39 -9.26 -10.14
N LYS A 434 -21.19 -8.20 -9.90
CA LYS A 434 -21.39 -7.06 -10.82
C LYS A 434 -20.20 -6.09 -10.82
N GLY A 435 -19.12 -6.39 -10.09
CA GLY A 435 -17.87 -5.64 -10.07
C GLY A 435 -17.91 -4.37 -9.21
N MET A 436 -18.72 -4.34 -8.14
CA MET A 436 -19.07 -3.16 -7.33
C MET A 436 -19.40 -1.95 -8.20
N PRO A 437 -20.53 -1.96 -8.93
CA PRO A 437 -20.96 -0.83 -9.74
C PRO A 437 -21.36 0.31 -8.81
N VAL A 438 -20.54 1.35 -8.74
CA VAL A 438 -20.87 2.55 -7.97
C VAL A 438 -22.12 3.18 -8.59
N LEU A 439 -23.18 3.33 -7.78
CA LEU A 439 -24.37 4.11 -8.15
C LEU A 439 -23.91 5.53 -8.51
N ARG A 440 -23.92 5.84 -9.81
CA ARG A 440 -23.35 7.07 -10.34
C ARG A 440 -24.17 8.30 -9.93
N ARG A 441 -23.83 8.91 -8.78
CA ARG A 441 -23.89 10.37 -8.69
C ARG A 441 -22.64 10.90 -9.38
N SER A 442 -22.81 11.34 -10.62
CA SER A 442 -21.72 11.80 -11.47
C SER A 442 -21.04 13.03 -10.85
N PRO A 443 -19.69 13.10 -10.83
CA PRO A 443 -19.04 14.40 -10.71
C PRO A 443 -19.41 15.22 -11.94
N THR A 444 -19.93 16.43 -11.70
CA THR A 444 -20.21 17.41 -12.76
C THR A 444 -18.94 18.22 -12.97
N PHE A 445 -18.57 18.48 -14.23
CA PHE A 445 -17.48 19.40 -14.56
C PHE A 445 -18.10 20.68 -15.16
N ARG A 446 -17.64 21.85 -14.71
CA ARG A 446 -18.03 23.15 -15.29
C ARG A 446 -16.81 23.85 -15.88
N LEU A 447 -16.99 24.54 -17.00
CA LEU A 447 -15.96 25.37 -17.63
C LEU A 447 -16.48 26.80 -17.72
N ILE A 448 -15.77 27.77 -17.15
CA ILE A 448 -16.23 29.17 -17.07
C ILE A 448 -15.18 30.08 -17.75
N LYS A 449 -15.48 30.59 -18.95
CA LYS A 449 -14.57 31.50 -19.69
C LYS A 449 -15.03 32.95 -19.55
N ILE A 450 -14.41 33.72 -18.66
CA ILE A 450 -14.75 35.12 -18.38
C ILE A 450 -14.05 36.04 -19.38
N GLY A 451 -14.83 36.68 -20.25
CA GLY A 451 -14.37 37.77 -21.11
C GLY A 451 -14.71 39.13 -20.50
N TYR A 452 -13.74 40.04 -20.45
CA TYR A 452 -14.00 41.47 -20.22
C TYR A 452 -13.96 42.22 -21.55
N GLU A 453 -15.04 42.92 -21.87
CA GLU A 453 -15.08 44.02 -22.82
C GLU A 453 -15.39 45.31 -22.05
N SER A 454 -14.38 46.17 -21.88
CA SER A 454 -14.58 47.59 -21.65
C SER A 454 -13.25 48.33 -21.86
N ASP A 455 -13.24 49.29 -22.78
CA ASP A 455 -12.13 50.22 -22.97
C ASP A 455 -11.99 51.12 -21.74
N THR A 456 -10.78 51.22 -21.18
CA THR A 456 -10.14 52.34 -20.46
C THR A 456 -9.16 51.83 -19.39
N MET A 457 -7.87 52.08 -19.60
CA MET A 457 -6.85 51.99 -18.55
C MET A 457 -5.91 53.20 -18.63
N GLY A 458 -5.49 53.69 -17.46
CA GLY A 458 -4.35 54.58 -17.29
C GLY A 458 -3.11 53.78 -16.84
N ASP A 459 -1.93 54.32 -17.12
CA ASP A 459 -0.64 53.64 -17.04
C ASP A 459 -0.20 53.16 -15.64
N VAL A 460 0.49 52.02 -15.60
CA VAL A 460 1.53 51.73 -14.57
C VAL A 460 2.69 50.90 -15.16
N GLY A 461 3.85 51.55 -15.34
CA GLY A 461 5.20 51.06 -14.99
C GLY A 461 5.76 49.75 -15.60
N GLU A 462 6.80 49.88 -16.42
CA GLU A 462 7.64 48.78 -16.93
C GLU A 462 8.40 48.01 -15.83
N LEU A 463 8.73 46.74 -16.11
CA LEU A 463 9.78 45.95 -15.44
C LEU A 463 10.80 45.48 -16.48
N SER A 464 12.08 45.50 -16.12
CA SER A 464 13.22 45.48 -17.06
C SER A 464 13.54 44.12 -17.70
N GLU A 465 14.22 44.17 -18.86
CA GLU A 465 14.53 43.04 -19.77
C GLU A 465 15.28 41.83 -19.17
N SER A 466 15.79 41.89 -17.93
CA SER A 466 16.67 40.83 -17.38
C SER A 466 15.96 39.53 -16.96
N THR A 467 14.63 39.48 -16.99
CA THR A 467 13.85 38.26 -16.63
C THR A 467 13.37 37.46 -17.85
N ALA A 468 13.55 37.98 -19.07
CA ALA A 468 12.95 37.41 -20.29
C ALA A 468 13.71 36.22 -20.92
N ARG A 469 14.80 35.71 -20.33
CA ARG A 469 15.69 34.70 -20.98
C ARG A 469 16.00 33.45 -20.14
N GLN A 470 15.01 32.87 -19.46
CA GLN A 470 15.17 31.58 -18.74
C GLN A 470 14.05 30.55 -18.93
N LEU A 471 13.21 30.66 -19.96
CA LEU A 471 12.09 29.73 -20.20
C LEU A 471 11.93 29.29 -21.66
N GLU A 472 12.95 28.61 -22.21
CA GLU A 472 12.78 27.79 -23.42
C GLU A 472 13.29 26.35 -23.19
N GLN A 473 12.59 25.38 -23.80
CA GLN A 473 12.90 23.94 -23.89
C GLN A 473 12.40 22.98 -22.79
N LEU A 474 11.07 22.90 -22.64
CA LEU A 474 10.26 21.66 -22.76
C LEU A 474 8.78 22.06 -22.70
N SER A 475 7.89 21.44 -23.47
CA SER A 475 6.53 21.99 -23.66
C SER A 475 5.67 21.92 -22.38
N THR A 476 5.55 23.07 -21.70
CA THR A 476 4.75 23.30 -20.49
C THR A 476 3.31 22.78 -20.60
N THR A 477 2.74 22.71 -21.81
CA THR A 477 1.42 22.15 -22.11
C THR A 477 1.30 20.66 -21.77
N GLN A 478 2.33 19.85 -22.03
CA GLN A 478 2.31 18.41 -21.75
C GLN A 478 2.37 18.13 -20.25
N LEU A 479 3.24 18.86 -19.53
CA LEU A 479 3.32 18.81 -18.07
C LEU A 479 2.03 19.27 -17.39
N LEU A 480 1.37 20.31 -17.91
CA LEU A 480 0.03 20.70 -17.45
C LEU A 480 -0.99 19.59 -17.72
N THR A 481 -0.99 19.00 -18.91
CA THR A 481 -1.95 17.95 -19.31
C THR A 481 -1.86 16.73 -18.40
N GLU A 482 -0.67 16.19 -18.16
CA GLU A 482 -0.51 15.03 -17.27
C GLU A 482 -0.84 15.36 -15.82
N ARG A 483 -0.57 16.59 -15.35
CA ARG A 483 -0.92 17.03 -14.00
C ARG A 483 -2.44 17.19 -13.84
N ILE A 484 -3.13 17.75 -14.82
CA ILE A 484 -4.60 17.83 -14.88
C ILE A 484 -5.22 16.43 -14.94
N LEU A 485 -4.67 15.53 -15.76
CA LEU A 485 -5.15 14.14 -15.83
C LEU A 485 -4.86 13.38 -14.53
N ALA A 486 -3.74 13.61 -13.85
CA ALA A 486 -3.45 13.03 -12.53
C ALA A 486 -4.45 13.51 -11.45
N ILE A 487 -4.78 14.80 -11.43
CA ILE A 487 -5.81 15.37 -10.56
C ILE A 487 -7.18 14.79 -10.92
N GLY A 488 -7.57 14.80 -12.20
CA GLY A 488 -8.83 14.20 -12.67
C GLY A 488 -8.96 12.71 -12.32
N ARG A 489 -7.85 11.95 -12.37
CA ARG A 489 -7.76 10.55 -11.93
C ARG A 489 -7.89 10.40 -10.41
N SER A 490 -7.31 11.30 -9.60
CA SER A 490 -7.41 11.26 -8.13
C SER A 490 -8.77 11.70 -7.58
N LEU A 491 -9.54 12.47 -8.36
CA LEU A 491 -10.90 12.90 -8.02
C LEU A 491 -11.99 11.86 -8.33
N VAL A 492 -11.65 10.76 -9.04
CA VAL A 492 -12.58 9.67 -9.36
C VAL A 492 -13.12 9.03 -8.07
N GLY A 493 -14.40 9.24 -7.79
CA GLY A 493 -15.08 8.73 -6.59
C GLY A 493 -15.20 9.75 -5.45
N SER A 494 -14.81 11.00 -5.65
CA SER A 494 -15.05 12.09 -4.68
C SER A 494 -16.23 12.99 -5.11
N ASN A 495 -16.82 13.71 -4.14
CA ASN A 495 -17.90 14.69 -4.38
C ASN A 495 -17.39 16.07 -4.85
N ARG A 496 -16.12 16.19 -5.24
CA ARG A 496 -15.46 17.47 -5.55
C ARG A 496 -15.69 17.84 -7.01
N CYS A 497 -15.96 19.12 -7.27
CA CYS A 497 -16.07 19.68 -8.62
C CYS A 497 -14.72 20.29 -9.04
N LEU A 498 -14.41 20.25 -10.33
CA LEU A 498 -13.21 20.88 -10.87
C LEU A 498 -13.63 21.81 -12.00
N ASP A 499 -13.37 23.10 -11.80
CA ASP A 499 -13.68 24.15 -12.75
C ASP A 499 -12.39 24.59 -13.46
N VAL A 500 -12.43 24.67 -14.79
CA VAL A 500 -11.37 25.34 -15.55
C VAL A 500 -11.87 26.74 -15.87
N VAL A 501 -11.24 27.75 -15.26
CA VAL A 501 -11.58 29.15 -15.46
C VAL A 501 -10.55 29.76 -16.41
N THR A 502 -11.00 30.45 -17.46
CA THR A 502 -10.10 31.17 -18.36
C THR A 502 -10.52 32.62 -18.48
N TYR A 503 -9.56 33.54 -18.44
CA TYR A 503 -9.82 34.97 -18.55
C TYR A 503 -8.69 35.71 -19.27
N ARG A 504 -9.06 36.79 -19.95
CA ARG A 504 -8.14 37.65 -20.72
C ARG A 504 -7.45 38.62 -19.77
N LEU A 505 -6.14 38.80 -19.89
CA LEU A 505 -5.43 39.81 -19.11
C LEU A 505 -5.60 41.20 -19.75
N PRO A 506 -5.86 42.26 -18.95
CA PRO A 506 -5.92 43.63 -19.45
C PRO A 506 -4.50 44.15 -19.68
N ASN A 507 -3.91 43.83 -20.83
CA ASN A 507 -2.58 44.30 -21.23
C ASN A 507 -2.59 44.69 -22.72
N HIS A 508 -2.38 45.97 -23.01
CA HIS A 508 -2.51 46.50 -24.38
C HIS A 508 -1.41 46.04 -25.35
N GLU A 509 -0.22 45.69 -24.85
CA GLU A 509 0.94 45.31 -25.69
C GLU A 509 0.84 43.88 -26.26
N GLN A 510 0.08 42.99 -25.61
CA GLN A 510 -0.14 41.62 -26.08
C GLN A 510 -1.64 41.30 -26.06
N PRO A 511 -2.41 41.63 -27.12
CA PRO A 511 -3.88 41.50 -27.13
C PRO A 511 -4.42 40.06 -27.03
N ASN A 512 -3.56 39.05 -26.90
CA ASN A 512 -3.88 37.62 -26.84
C ASN A 512 -3.31 36.92 -25.59
N ASP A 513 -2.98 37.65 -24.53
CA ASP A 513 -2.48 37.08 -23.27
C ASP A 513 -3.66 36.58 -22.39
N TYR A 514 -3.66 35.28 -22.08
CA TYR A 514 -4.73 34.62 -21.32
C TYR A 514 -4.18 33.94 -20.07
N MET A 515 -4.98 33.99 -18.99
CA MET A 515 -4.77 33.20 -17.79
C MET A 515 -5.74 32.02 -17.78
N ALA A 516 -5.23 30.83 -17.46
CA ALA A 516 -6.02 29.65 -17.16
C ALA A 516 -5.81 29.24 -15.70
N GLU A 517 -6.91 28.97 -15.01
CA GLU A 517 -6.94 28.46 -13.65
C GLU A 517 -7.67 27.12 -13.60
N LEU A 518 -7.13 26.23 -12.79
CA LEU A 518 -7.76 25.00 -12.36
C LEU A 518 -8.21 25.20 -10.91
N ILE A 519 -9.53 25.24 -10.70
CA ILE A 519 -10.15 25.53 -9.41
C ILE A 519 -10.83 24.26 -8.91
N GLU A 520 -10.45 23.80 -7.72
CA GLU A 520 -11.07 22.68 -7.04
C GLU A 520 -12.10 23.19 -6.03
N HIS A 521 -13.30 22.63 -6.09
CA HIS A 521 -14.41 22.96 -5.18
C HIS A 521 -14.68 21.80 -4.21
N SER A 522 -14.42 22.03 -2.92
CA SER A 522 -14.86 21.18 -1.81
C SER A 522 -16.34 21.40 -1.44
N GLY A 523 -16.93 22.53 -1.83
CA GLY A 523 -18.33 22.85 -1.61
C GLY A 523 -18.79 24.12 -2.34
N PRO A 524 -20.06 24.54 -2.22
CA PRO A 524 -20.63 25.64 -3.01
C PRO A 524 -20.10 27.04 -2.65
N ARG A 525 -19.20 27.16 -1.67
CA ARG A 525 -18.55 28.41 -1.25
C ARG A 525 -17.03 28.27 -1.01
N GLU A 526 -16.49 27.08 -1.24
CA GLU A 526 -15.06 26.80 -1.06
C GLU A 526 -14.46 26.46 -2.42
N ALA A 527 -13.42 27.19 -2.79
CA ALA A 527 -12.77 27.12 -4.08
C ALA A 527 -11.28 27.37 -3.88
N ILE A 528 -10.44 26.47 -4.36
CA ILE A 528 -8.97 26.59 -4.28
C ILE A 528 -8.42 26.52 -5.70
N THR A 529 -7.75 27.59 -6.15
CA THR A 529 -6.96 27.55 -7.39
C THR A 529 -5.74 26.67 -7.16
N ILE A 530 -5.82 25.41 -7.61
CA ILE A 530 -4.76 24.40 -7.46
C ILE A 530 -3.71 24.48 -8.58
N LEU A 531 -3.99 25.17 -9.68
CA LEU A 531 -3.03 25.47 -10.74
C LEU A 531 -3.42 26.77 -11.44
N ARG A 532 -2.46 27.69 -11.62
CA ARG A 532 -2.61 28.93 -12.40
C ARG A 532 -1.50 28.98 -13.45
N ALA A 533 -1.85 29.27 -14.70
CA ALA A 533 -0.89 29.40 -15.80
C ALA A 533 -1.23 30.63 -16.67
N ARG A 534 -0.24 31.47 -16.93
CA ARG A 534 -0.27 32.56 -17.92
C ARG A 534 0.29 32.05 -19.25
N TYR A 535 -0.34 32.36 -20.37
CA TYR A 535 0.07 31.87 -21.68
C TYR A 535 -0.02 32.92 -22.79
N ASP A 536 1.14 33.14 -23.41
CA ASP A 536 1.32 33.72 -24.74
C ASP A 536 0.97 32.66 -25.81
N ARG A 537 0.04 33.02 -26.70
CA ARG A 537 -0.36 32.37 -27.98
C ARG A 537 -1.07 31.00 -27.96
N ARG A 538 -2.15 31.00 -28.77
CA ARG A 538 -2.92 29.89 -29.39
C ARG A 538 -3.93 29.10 -28.54
N THR A 539 -5.20 29.35 -28.87
CA THR A 539 -6.41 28.55 -28.60
C THR A 539 -6.29 27.06 -28.91
N SER A 540 -5.34 26.66 -29.77
CA SER A 540 -5.11 25.27 -30.17
C SER A 540 -4.66 24.37 -29.01
N ALA A 541 -3.91 24.90 -28.03
CA ALA A 541 -3.46 24.12 -26.88
C ALA A 541 -4.63 23.76 -25.94
N LEU A 542 -5.57 24.68 -25.75
CA LEU A 542 -6.81 24.45 -25.01
C LEU A 542 -7.69 23.40 -25.72
N TRP A 543 -7.83 23.50 -27.05
CA TRP A 543 -8.54 22.49 -27.84
C TRP A 543 -7.88 21.10 -27.74
N LEU A 544 -6.55 21.00 -27.79
CA LEU A 544 -5.83 19.73 -27.59
C LEU A 544 -6.01 19.15 -26.18
N LEU A 545 -6.08 20.01 -25.16
CA LEU A 545 -6.39 19.60 -23.78
C LEU A 545 -7.82 19.09 -23.64
N LEU A 546 -8.80 19.77 -24.23
CA LEU A 546 -10.21 19.40 -24.20
C LEU A 546 -10.50 18.13 -25.00
N ASP A 547 -10.03 18.04 -26.26
CA ASP A 547 -10.12 16.86 -27.12
C ASP A 547 -9.45 15.63 -26.49
N ARG A 548 -8.31 15.82 -25.81
CA ARG A 548 -7.65 14.71 -25.12
C ARG A 548 -8.34 14.31 -23.82
N ALA A 549 -8.89 15.26 -23.07
CA ALA A 549 -9.73 14.96 -21.91
C ALA A 549 -11.04 14.25 -22.33
N GLU A 550 -11.65 14.64 -23.44
CA GLU A 550 -12.82 13.98 -24.03
C GLU A 550 -12.53 12.51 -24.34
N ARG A 551 -11.39 12.23 -24.99
CA ARG A 551 -10.93 10.86 -25.31
C ARG A 551 -10.54 10.03 -24.08
N GLU A 552 -9.73 10.58 -23.17
CA GLU A 552 -9.15 9.78 -22.06
C GLU A 552 -10.03 9.73 -20.80
N LEU A 553 -10.80 10.78 -20.52
CA LEU A 553 -11.76 10.79 -19.40
C LEU A 553 -13.18 10.39 -19.83
N ASN A 554 -13.46 10.27 -21.14
CA ASN A 554 -14.75 9.90 -21.72
C ASN A 554 -15.85 10.95 -21.44
N VAL A 555 -15.54 12.24 -21.63
CA VAL A 555 -16.42 13.41 -21.37
C VAL A 555 -16.73 14.19 -22.66
N THR A 556 -17.99 14.22 -23.06
CA THR A 556 -18.48 15.01 -24.21
C THR A 556 -18.87 16.42 -23.81
N MET A 557 -18.62 17.40 -24.68
CA MET A 557 -19.20 18.76 -24.52
C MET A 557 -20.73 18.68 -24.64
N SER A 558 -21.44 19.16 -23.62
CA SER A 558 -22.91 19.03 -23.56
C SER A 558 -23.65 20.24 -24.09
N GLU A 559 -23.14 21.44 -23.81
CA GLU A 559 -23.72 22.72 -24.25
C GLU A 559 -22.71 23.86 -24.05
N ALA A 560 -22.67 24.81 -24.99
CA ALA A 560 -22.01 26.10 -24.81
C ALA A 560 -23.07 27.20 -24.68
N ARG A 561 -23.04 27.96 -23.60
CA ARG A 561 -23.96 29.08 -23.33
C ARG A 561 -23.16 30.38 -23.20
N HIS A 562 -23.76 31.49 -23.61
CA HIS A 562 -23.21 32.83 -23.37
C HIS A 562 -24.07 33.53 -22.31
N GLU A 563 -23.44 33.94 -21.21
CA GLU A 563 -24.07 34.70 -20.13
C GLU A 563 -23.16 35.87 -19.77
N ASN A 564 -23.64 37.11 -19.84
CA ASN A 564 -22.89 38.32 -19.42
C ASN A 564 -21.45 38.46 -20.01
N GLY A 565 -21.27 38.15 -21.30
CA GLY A 565 -19.94 38.17 -21.97
C GLY A 565 -19.05 36.95 -21.66
N VAL A 566 -19.48 36.06 -20.77
CA VAL A 566 -18.82 34.81 -20.38
C VAL A 566 -19.31 33.67 -21.27
N GLN A 567 -18.41 32.85 -21.82
CA GLN A 567 -18.78 31.64 -22.57
C GLN A 567 -18.65 30.42 -21.66
N VAL A 568 -19.76 29.95 -21.11
CA VAL A 568 -19.79 28.78 -20.22
C VAL A 568 -19.92 27.52 -21.08
N ILE A 569 -18.99 26.59 -20.93
CA ILE A 569 -19.00 25.30 -21.65
C ILE A 569 -19.22 24.20 -20.61
N ASN A 570 -20.36 23.52 -20.69
CA ASN A 570 -20.63 22.38 -19.84
C ASN A 570 -20.12 21.09 -20.50
N THR A 571 -19.50 20.20 -19.74
CA THR A 571 -19.05 18.88 -20.21
C THR A 571 -19.70 17.78 -19.36
N CYS A 572 -20.14 16.71 -20.00
CA CYS A 572 -20.80 15.58 -19.34
C CYS A 572 -20.10 14.26 -19.70
N ARG A 573 -19.95 13.36 -18.72
CA ARG A 573 -19.35 12.04 -18.99
C ARG A 573 -20.31 11.19 -19.80
N LEU A 574 -19.82 10.54 -20.87
CA LEU A 574 -20.57 9.53 -21.61
C LEU A 574 -20.88 8.34 -20.68
N GLY A 575 -22.05 8.39 -20.06
CA GLY A 575 -22.79 7.18 -19.75
C GLY A 575 -23.11 6.48 -21.07
N ARG A 576 -23.00 5.14 -21.10
CA ARG A 576 -23.61 4.38 -22.20
C ARG A 576 -25.08 4.82 -22.26
N LYS A 577 -25.52 5.30 -23.42
CA LYS A 577 -26.96 5.41 -23.69
C LYS A 577 -27.57 4.04 -23.41
N ALA A 578 -28.62 4.01 -22.61
CA ALA A 578 -29.50 2.86 -22.60
C ALA A 578 -30.16 2.79 -23.99
N TYR A 579 -29.92 1.67 -24.66
CA TYR A 579 -30.84 1.04 -25.60
C TYR A 579 -31.16 -0.34 -25.01
#